data_AF-A0A2K3LUW6-F1
#
_entry.id   AF-A0A2K3LUW6-F1
#
_cell.length_a   1.000
_cell.length_b   1.000
_cell.length_c   1.000
_cell.angle_alpha   90.00
_cell.angle_beta   90.00
_cell.angle_gamma   90.00
#
_symmetry.space_group_name_H-M   'P 1'
#
loop_
_entity.id
_entity.type
_entity.pdbx_description
1 polymer ?
#
loop_
_entity_poly.entity_id
_entity_poly.type
_entity_poly.pdbx_seq_one_letter_code
_entity_poly.pdbx_strand_id
1 'polypeptide(L)'
;MASIADNPNPNPNQEPEQSIIPVLTVFKNKSILKNIFIVLNNNNDNDDNNNNNDHTLLVGRHPNCNIVLTHPSISRFHLQIRFTPSSRSISLLDLSSVHGTWVSGRKLEHGVSVELKE
;
A
#
# COMPACT_ATOMS: atom_id res chain seq x y z
N MET A 1 51.44 -4.86 26.00
CA MET A 1 50.57 -5.44 24.96
C MET A 1 49.12 -5.26 25.37
N ALA A 2 48.44 -4.29 24.78
CA ALA A 2 46.99 -4.24 24.56
C ALA A 2 46.74 -2.99 23.70
N SER A 3 46.54 -3.20 22.41
CA SER A 3 46.34 -2.15 21.42
C SER A 3 44.94 -1.57 21.57
N ILE A 4 44.84 -0.24 21.65
CA ILE A 4 43.59 0.50 21.52
C ILE A 4 43.24 0.47 20.02
N ALA A 5 42.21 -0.27 19.64
CA ALA A 5 41.68 -0.24 18.29
C ALA A 5 40.66 0.90 18.20
N ASP A 6 40.95 1.86 17.31
CA ASP A 6 40.04 2.91 16.90
C ASP A 6 38.72 2.30 16.40
N ASN A 7 37.61 2.70 17.01
CA ASN A 7 36.29 2.36 16.54
C ASN A 7 36.00 3.17 15.26
N PRO A 8 35.72 2.55 14.11
CA PRO A 8 35.59 3.29 12.86
C PRO A 8 34.35 4.20 12.89
N ASN A 9 34.63 5.46 12.62
CA ASN A 9 33.73 6.57 12.34
C ASN A 9 32.40 6.14 11.67
N PRO A 10 31.22 6.51 12.19
CA PRO A 10 29.96 6.30 11.47
C PRO A 10 30.00 7.14 10.18
N ASN A 11 29.81 6.47 9.05
CA ASN A 11 29.83 7.07 7.71
C ASN A 11 28.83 8.25 7.62
N PRO A 12 29.28 9.50 7.37
CA PRO A 12 28.43 10.69 7.38
C PRO A 12 27.45 10.79 6.19
N ASN A 13 27.42 9.81 5.28
CA ASN A 13 26.62 9.84 4.05
C ASN A 13 25.36 8.96 4.06
N GLN A 14 24.92 8.44 5.20
CA GLN A 14 23.59 7.83 5.30
C GLN A 14 22.56 8.93 5.56
N GLU A 15 22.18 9.65 4.50
CA GLU A 15 20.91 10.40 4.52
C GLU A 15 19.80 9.40 4.86
N PRO A 16 18.90 9.71 5.80
CA PRO A 16 17.77 8.83 6.07
C PRO A 16 17.01 8.66 4.76
N GLU A 17 16.86 7.43 4.29
CA GLU A 17 15.95 7.12 3.17
C GLU A 17 14.57 7.69 3.54
N GLN A 18 14.22 8.83 2.96
CA GLN A 18 12.95 9.47 3.22
C GLN A 18 11.88 8.53 2.69
N SER A 19 11.12 7.93 3.60
CA SER A 19 10.09 6.99 3.20
C SER A 19 8.99 7.75 2.47
N ILE A 20 8.89 7.55 1.16
CA ILE A 20 7.77 8.00 0.35
C ILE A 20 6.51 7.30 0.90
N ILE A 21 5.53 8.11 1.32
CA ILE A 21 4.22 7.64 1.76
C ILE A 21 3.32 7.62 0.51
N PRO A 22 2.92 6.43 0.01
CA PRO A 22 2.00 6.37 -1.11
C PRO A 22 0.65 6.97 -0.70
N VAL A 23 0.15 7.88 -1.54
CA VAL A 23 -1.16 8.50 -1.36
C VAL A 23 -2.08 8.06 -2.50
N LEU A 24 -3.18 7.39 -2.14
CA LEU A 24 -4.22 7.04 -3.09
C LEU A 24 -5.40 7.99 -2.89
N THR A 25 -5.75 8.72 -3.94
CA THR A 25 -6.94 9.57 -3.91
C THR A 25 -8.08 8.87 -4.63
N VAL A 26 -9.17 8.64 -3.92
CA VAL A 26 -10.39 8.07 -4.49
C VAL A 26 -11.24 9.20 -5.04
N PHE A 27 -11.41 9.24 -6.36
CA PHE A 27 -12.25 10.23 -7.05
C PHE A 27 -13.54 9.62 -7.61
N LYS A 28 -14.63 10.36 -7.53
CA LYS A 28 -15.88 10.08 -8.26
C LYS A 28 -16.55 11.38 -8.69
N ASN A 29 -16.95 11.47 -9.96
CA ASN A 29 -17.66 12.64 -10.51
C ASN A 29 -16.98 13.98 -10.15
N LYS A 30 -15.64 14.04 -10.30
CA LYS A 30 -14.80 15.20 -9.94
C LYS A 30 -14.74 15.55 -8.45
N SER A 31 -15.35 14.74 -7.59
CA SER A 31 -15.27 14.88 -6.13
C SER A 31 -14.28 13.88 -5.55
N ILE A 32 -13.53 14.30 -4.52
CA ILE A 32 -12.70 13.40 -3.73
C ILE A 32 -13.59 12.73 -2.70
N LEU A 33 -13.63 11.39 -2.71
CA LEU A 33 -14.32 10.61 -1.69
C LEU A 33 -13.43 10.35 -0.48
N LYS A 34 -12.14 10.07 -0.71
CA LYS A 34 -11.19 9.75 0.36
C LYS A 34 -9.74 9.95 -0.11
N ASN A 35 -8.91 10.50 0.75
CA ASN A 35 -7.47 10.40 0.65
C ASN A 35 -7.02 9.25 1.56
N ILE A 36 -6.31 8.29 0.99
CA ILE A 36 -5.80 7.12 1.69
C ILE A 36 -4.28 7.27 1.72
N PHE A 37 -3.73 7.46 2.91
CA PHE A 37 -2.29 7.46 3.15
C PHE A 37 -1.90 6.08 3.65
N ILE A 38 -0.94 5.44 2.97
CA ILE A 38 -0.43 4.14 3.40
C ILE A 38 0.84 4.39 4.20
N VAL A 39 0.74 4.25 5.53
CA VAL A 39 1.89 4.32 6.43
C VAL A 39 2.32 2.90 6.75
N LEU A 40 3.54 2.57 6.35
CA LEU A 40 4.13 1.27 6.58
C LEU A 40 5.00 1.38 7.83
N ASN A 41 4.60 0.68 8.89
CA ASN A 41 5.45 0.58 10.07
C ASN A 41 6.40 -0.60 9.87
N ASN A 42 7.70 -0.32 9.82
CA ASN A 42 8.75 -1.33 9.93
C ASN A 42 8.91 -1.78 11.39
N ASN A 43 7.80 -1.98 12.10
CA ASN A 43 7.87 -2.63 13.38
C ASN A 43 8.12 -4.10 13.08
N ASN A 44 9.28 -4.60 13.52
CA ASN A 44 9.51 -6.03 13.66
C ASN A 44 8.58 -6.54 14.76
N ASP A 45 7.28 -6.53 14.51
CA ASP A 45 6.34 -7.28 15.32
C ASP A 45 6.77 -8.73 15.11
N ASN A 46 7.37 -9.31 16.15
CA ASN A 46 7.82 -10.71 16.19
C ASN A 46 6.63 -11.67 16.22
N ASP A 47 5.57 -11.37 15.46
CA ASP A 47 4.41 -12.23 15.31
C ASP A 47 4.67 -13.19 14.14
N ASP A 48 4.93 -14.41 14.56
CA ASP A 48 5.55 -15.51 13.84
C ASP A 48 4.72 -16.08 12.66
N ASN A 49 5.46 -16.72 11.75
CA ASN A 49 5.05 -17.88 10.93
C ASN A 49 4.25 -17.68 9.63
N ASN A 50 4.48 -16.61 8.85
CA ASN A 50 4.17 -16.67 7.43
C ASN A 50 5.26 -15.99 6.60
N ASN A 51 6.10 -16.77 5.92
CA ASN A 51 7.19 -16.30 5.05
C ASN A 51 6.73 -15.49 3.81
N ASN A 52 5.50 -14.99 3.80
CA ASN A 52 4.95 -14.06 2.83
C ASN A 52 4.32 -12.90 3.62
N ASN A 53 5.12 -11.90 4.00
CA ASN A 53 4.67 -10.69 4.70
C ASN A 53 3.79 -9.76 3.83
N ASP A 54 3.10 -10.31 2.83
CA ASP A 54 2.21 -9.55 1.97
C ASP A 54 0.98 -9.13 2.78
N HIS A 55 0.79 -7.82 2.92
CA HIS A 55 -0.40 -7.26 3.55
C HIS A 55 -1.47 -6.99 2.52
N THR A 56 -2.70 -7.43 2.80
CA THR A 56 -3.83 -7.22 1.91
C THR A 56 -4.89 -6.35 2.59
N LEU A 57 -5.32 -5.28 1.91
CA LEU A 57 -6.39 -4.40 2.34
C LEU A 57 -7.56 -4.47 1.35
N LEU A 58 -8.77 -4.67 1.89
CA LEU A 58 -10.01 -4.59 1.14
C LEU A 58 -10.59 -3.18 1.22
N VAL A 59 -10.99 -2.67 0.07
CA VAL A 59 -11.67 -1.38 -0.09
C VAL A 59 -13.05 -1.62 -0.68
N GLY A 60 -14.07 -1.02 -0.07
CA GLY A 60 -15.44 -1.18 -0.54
C GLY A 60 -16.47 -0.50 0.36
N ARG A 61 -17.75 -0.61 -0.02
CA ARG A 61 -18.87 -0.05 0.77
C ARG A 61 -19.26 -0.94 1.93
N HIS A 62 -18.89 -2.22 1.91
CA HIS A 62 -19.27 -3.16 2.96
C HIS A 62 -18.52 -2.83 4.27
N PRO A 63 -19.17 -2.93 5.45
CA PRO A 63 -18.52 -2.64 6.73
C PRO A 63 -17.34 -3.58 7.06
N ASN A 64 -17.25 -4.74 6.41
CA ASN A 64 -16.14 -5.68 6.61
C ASN A 64 -14.88 -5.34 5.79
N CYS A 65 -14.88 -4.26 5.00
CA CYS A 65 -13.68 -3.80 4.32
C CYS A 65 -12.75 -3.08 5.29
N ASN A 66 -11.44 -3.22 5.12
CA ASN A 66 -10.45 -2.45 5.88
C ASN A 66 -10.63 -0.93 5.65
N ILE A 67 -10.97 -0.56 4.42
CA ILE A 67 -11.27 0.83 4.03
C ILE A 67 -12.71 0.90 3.54
N VAL A 68 -13.58 1.43 4.39
CA VAL A 68 -15.01 1.59 4.08
C VAL A 68 -15.25 2.91 3.36
N LEU A 69 -15.83 2.84 2.16
CA LEU A 69 -16.25 3.98 1.34
C LEU A 69 -17.77 3.95 1.16
N THR A 70 -18.49 4.80 1.89
CA THR A 70 -19.96 4.76 1.99
C THR A 70 -20.73 5.27 0.76
N HIS A 71 -20.05 5.51 -0.36
CA HIS A 71 -20.68 6.06 -1.56
C HIS A 71 -21.47 4.99 -2.36
N PRO A 72 -22.69 5.27 -2.84
CA PRO A 72 -23.53 4.28 -3.55
C PRO A 72 -22.91 3.70 -4.83
N SER A 73 -21.99 4.43 -5.47
CA SER A 73 -21.26 3.93 -6.65
C SER A 73 -20.07 3.03 -6.33
N ILE A 74 -19.75 2.79 -5.05
CA ILE A 74 -18.69 1.87 -4.67
C ILE A 74 -19.31 0.51 -4.39
N SER A 75 -18.71 -0.54 -4.97
CA SER A 75 -19.14 -1.92 -4.75
C SER A 75 -18.93 -2.34 -3.29
N ARG A 76 -19.68 -3.35 -2.83
CA ARG A 76 -19.52 -3.89 -1.47
C ARG A 76 -18.06 -4.28 -1.19
N PHE A 77 -17.47 -5.04 -2.10
CA PHE A 77 -16.03 -5.31 -2.20
C PHE A 77 -15.60 -4.80 -3.57
N HIS A 78 -14.79 -3.74 -3.61
CA HIS A 78 -14.53 -2.99 -4.84
C HIS A 78 -13.11 -3.21 -5.35
N LEU A 79 -12.14 -3.12 -4.45
CA LEU A 79 -10.73 -3.13 -4.77
C LEU A 79 -9.97 -3.84 -3.64
N GLN A 80 -8.99 -4.63 -4.02
CA GLN A 80 -7.99 -5.17 -3.12
C GLN A 80 -6.66 -4.47 -3.38
N ILE A 81 -6.01 -4.03 -2.32
CA ILE A 81 -4.65 -3.48 -2.34
C ILE A 81 -3.76 -4.52 -1.69
N ARG A 82 -2.74 -5.01 -2.42
CA ARG A 82 -1.70 -5.85 -1.86
C ARG A 82 -0.42 -5.03 -1.73
N PHE A 83 0.21 -5.15 -0.57
CA PHE A 83 1.50 -4.56 -0.29
C PHE A 83 2.51 -5.67 -0.03
N THR A 84 3.65 -5.60 -0.69
CA THR A 84 4.76 -6.54 -0.50
C THR A 84 5.92 -5.78 0.14
N PRO A 85 6.16 -5.93 1.46
CA PRO A 85 7.19 -5.18 2.18
C PRO A 85 8.60 -5.41 1.64
N SER A 86 8.91 -6.65 1.25
CA SER A 86 10.25 -7.04 0.78
C SER A 86 10.69 -6.28 -0.48
N SER A 87 9.75 -5.99 -1.39
CA SER A 87 10.00 -5.24 -2.63
C SER A 87 9.48 -3.80 -2.57
N ARG A 88 8.90 -3.38 -1.44
CA ARG A 88 8.20 -2.09 -1.30
C ARG A 88 7.17 -1.84 -2.42
N SER A 89 6.57 -2.89 -2.97
CA SER A 89 5.66 -2.78 -4.12
C SER A 89 4.20 -2.82 -3.68
N ILE A 90 3.36 -2.13 -4.44
CA ILE A 90 1.91 -2.09 -4.26
C ILE A 90 1.26 -2.65 -5.52
N SER A 91 0.34 -3.59 -5.38
CA SER A 91 -0.53 -4.01 -6.47
C SER A 91 -2.00 -3.80 -6.14
N LEU A 92 -2.77 -3.55 -7.20
CA LEU A 92 -4.19 -3.29 -7.16
C LEU A 92 -4.93 -4.38 -7.93
N LEU A 93 -6.02 -4.86 -7.36
CA LEU A 93 -6.89 -5.87 -7.97
C LEU A 93 -8.34 -5.40 -7.87
N ASP A 94 -8.96 -5.10 -9.02
CA ASP A 94 -10.38 -4.77 -9.06
C ASP A 94 -11.23 -6.04 -8.86
N LEU A 95 -12.11 -6.02 -7.86
CA LEU A 95 -12.93 -7.16 -7.43
C LEU A 95 -14.29 -7.20 -8.15
N SER A 96 -14.27 -7.09 -9.48
CA SER A 96 -15.49 -7.06 -10.30
C SER A 96 -16.40 -5.88 -9.96
N SER A 97 -15.81 -4.69 -9.80
CA SER A 97 -16.57 -3.52 -9.42
C SER A 97 -17.54 -3.04 -10.52
N VAL A 98 -18.73 -2.57 -10.11
CA VAL A 98 -19.81 -2.19 -11.05
C VAL A 98 -19.39 -1.02 -11.93
N HIS A 99 -18.72 -0.03 -11.34
CA HIS A 99 -18.26 1.13 -12.07
C HIS A 99 -16.82 1.02 -12.55
N GLY A 100 -16.04 0.01 -12.14
CA GLY A 100 -14.62 -0.12 -12.48
C GLY A 100 -13.69 0.70 -11.57
N THR A 101 -12.42 0.31 -11.59
CA THR A 101 -11.30 1.04 -10.97
C THR A 101 -10.40 1.64 -12.06
N TRP A 102 -9.89 2.85 -11.84
CA TRP A 102 -8.93 3.52 -12.72
C TRP A 102 -7.66 3.89 -11.98
N VAL A 103 -6.52 3.70 -12.65
CA VAL A 103 -5.18 4.01 -12.15
C VAL A 103 -4.43 4.73 -13.26
N SER A 104 -3.91 5.92 -12.99
CA SER A 104 -3.16 6.73 -13.96
C SER A 104 -3.86 6.86 -15.32
N GLY A 105 -5.18 7.08 -15.31
CA GLY A 105 -6.02 7.22 -16.50
C GLY A 105 -6.41 5.91 -17.19
N ARG A 106 -5.86 4.76 -16.78
CA ARG A 106 -6.19 3.44 -17.34
C ARG A 106 -7.17 2.69 -16.45
N LYS A 107 -8.20 2.11 -17.06
CA LYS A 107 -9.14 1.23 -16.36
C LYS A 107 -8.46 -0.11 -16.09
N LEU A 108 -8.58 -0.63 -14.88
CA LEU A 108 -8.12 -1.97 -14.56
C LEU A 108 -9.07 -3.02 -15.15
N GLU A 109 -8.51 -4.14 -15.60
CA GLU A 109 -9.29 -5.33 -15.92
C GLU A 109 -9.69 -6.03 -14.61
N HIS A 110 -10.94 -6.48 -14.55
CA HIS A 110 -11.47 -7.18 -13.38
C HIS A 110 -10.70 -8.47 -13.14
N GLY A 111 -10.31 -8.73 -11.88
CA GLY A 111 -9.60 -9.97 -11.55
C GLY A 111 -8.11 -10.00 -11.92
N VAL A 112 -7.58 -8.94 -12.55
CA VAL A 112 -6.16 -8.85 -12.92
C VAL A 112 -5.43 -7.95 -11.92
N SER A 113 -4.39 -8.49 -11.28
CA SER A 113 -3.53 -7.73 -10.37
C SER A 113 -2.56 -6.86 -11.18
N VAL A 114 -2.60 -5.55 -10.94
CA VAL A 114 -1.72 -4.57 -11.60
C VAL A 114 -0.82 -3.92 -10.55
N GLU A 115 0.49 -4.02 -10.76
CA GLU A 115 1.48 -3.32 -9.94
C GLU A 115 1.45 -1.80 -10.23
N LEU A 116 1.44 -1.00 -9.18
CA LEU A 116 1.62 0.44 -9.27
C LEU A 116 3.09 0.73 -9.51
N LYS A 117 3.38 1.32 -10.67
CA LYS A 117 4.70 1.88 -10.99
C LYS A 117 4.57 3.41 -10.92
N GLU A 118 5.55 4.06 -10.29
CA GLU A 118 5.71 5.52 -10.37
C GLU A 118 5.83 5.99 -11.84
#